data_AF-A0A376RRK1-F1
#
_entry.id   AF-A0A376RRK1-F1
#
_cell.length_a   1.000
_cell.length_b   1.000
_cell.length_c   1.000
_cell.angle_alpha   90.00
_cell.angle_beta   90.00
_cell.angle_gamma   90.00
#
_symmetry.space_group_name_H-M   'P 1'
#
loop_
_entity.id
_entity.type
_entity.pdbx_description
1 polymer ?
#
loop_
_entity_poly.entity_id
_entity_poly.type
_entity_poly.pdbx_seq_one_letter_code
_entity_poly.pdbx_strand_id
1 'polypeptide(L)' 'MTSQQRLLSDISHELRTPLTRLQLGTALLRRRSGESKELERIETEAQRLDSMNQRSVGDVT' A
#
# COMPACT_ATOMS: atom_id res chain seq x y z
N MET A 1 -11.81 1.59 22.17
CA MET A 1 -11.08 2.33 21.13
C MET A 1 -11.45 3.80 21.17
N THR A 2 -10.46 4.68 21.19
CA THR A 2 -10.68 6.14 21.17
C THR A 2 -11.07 6.61 19.76
N SER A 3 -11.71 7.77 19.64
CA SER A 3 -12.04 8.38 18.34
C SER A 3 -10.80 8.56 17.44
N GLN A 4 -9.64 8.86 18.04
CA GLN A 4 -8.37 8.96 17.34
C GLN A 4 -7.90 7.61 16.76
N GLN A 5 -8.07 6.51 17.49
CA GLN A 5 -7.74 5.16 17.00
C GLN A 5 -8.63 4.74 15.81
N ARG A 6 -9.92 5.10 15.85
CA ARG A 6 -10.84 4.82 14.75
C ARG A 6 -10.47 5.60 13.48
N LEU A 7 -10.20 6.91 13.62
CA LEU A 7 -9.77 7.75 12.51
C LEU A 7 -8.51 7.22 11.83
N LEU A 8 -7.50 6.79 12.61
CA LEU A 8 -6.28 6.20 12.06
C LEU A 8 -6.56 4.90 11.31
N SER A 9 -7.44 4.05 11.85
CA SER A 9 -7.85 2.81 11.20
C SER A 9 -8.57 3.06 9.87
N ASP A 10 -9.47 4.05 9.84
CA ASP A 10 -10.24 4.43 8.66
C ASP A 10 -9.32 4.97 7.56
N ILE A 11 -8.38 5.87 7.90
CA ILE A 11 -7.37 6.38 6.95
C ILE A 11 -6.52 5.24 6.39
N SER A 12 -6.03 4.32 7.23
CA SER A 12 -5.26 3.16 6.77
C SER A 12 -6.08 2.26 5.83
N HIS A 13 -7.38 2.10 6.07
CA HIS A 13 -8.27 1.35 5.17
C HIS A 13 -8.52 2.07 3.85
N GLU A 14 -8.68 3.39 3.87
CA GLU A 14 -8.85 4.19 2.65
C GLU A 14 -7.60 4.14 1.76
N LEU A 15 -6.40 4.08 2.35
CA LEU A 15 -5.13 3.97 1.62
C LEU A 15 -4.88 2.59 0.99
N ARG A 16 -5.50 1.52 1.48
CA ARG A 16 -5.37 0.17 0.87
C ARG A 16 -5.89 0.13 -0.56
N THR A 17 -7.05 0.74 -0.80
CA THR A 17 -7.69 0.72 -2.13
C THR A 17 -6.83 1.35 -3.24
N PRO A 18 -6.31 2.58 -3.11
CA PRO A 18 -5.41 3.16 -4.11
C PRO A 18 -4.09 2.39 -4.20
N LEU A 19 -3.58 1.82 -3.10
CA LEU A 19 -2.35 1.02 -3.12
C LEU A 19 -2.50 -0.27 -3.92
N THR A 20 -3.61 -1.00 -3.76
CA THR A 20 -3.92 -2.18 -4.57
C THR A 20 -4.04 -1.83 -6.05
N ARG A 21 -4.67 -0.69 -6.39
CA ARG A 21 -4.74 -0.22 -7.79
C ARG A 21 -3.35 0.11 -8.36
N LEU A 22 -2.48 0.72 -7.56
CA LEU A 22 -1.10 1.03 -7.96
C LEU A 22 -0.32 -0.26 -8.23
N GLN A 23 -0.37 -1.24 -7.31
CA GLN A 23 0.27 -2.55 -7.49
C GLN A 23 -0.22 -3.26 -8.76
N LEU A 24 -1.54 -3.23 -9.02
CA LEU A 24 -2.11 -3.78 -10.25
C LEU A 24 -1.57 -3.06 -11.50
N GLY A 25 -1.52 -1.72 -11.48
CA GLY A 25 -0.97 -0.92 -12.57
C GLY A 25 0.50 -1.26 -12.86
N THR A 26 1.31 -1.39 -11.80
CA THR A 26 2.72 -1.80 -11.89
C THR A 26 2.86 -3.20 -12.49
N ALA A 27 2.04 -4.16 -12.06
CA ALA A 27 2.05 -5.52 -12.60
C ALA A 27 1.67 -5.56 -14.09
N LEU A 28 0.66 -4.78 -14.49
CA LEU A 28 0.24 -4.64 -15.89
C LEU A 28 1.33 -3.97 -16.75
N LEU A 29 2.02 -2.97 -16.22
CA LEU A 29 3.12 -2.30 -16.90
C LEU A 29 4.32 -3.24 -17.05
N ARG A 30 4.70 -3.96 -15.99
CA ARG A 30 5.75 -4.99 -16.03
C ARG A 30 5.44 -6.05 -17.10
N ARG A 31 4.19 -6.53 -17.17
CA ARG A 31 3.76 -7.51 -18.19
C ARG A 31 3.88 -6.98 -19.61
N ARG A 32 3.61 -5.68 -19.83
CA ARG A 32 3.61 -5.06 -21.17
C ARG A 32 4.98 -4.60 -21.64
N SER A 33 5.79 -4.09 -20.72
CA SER A 33 7.02 -3.34 -21.03
C SER A 33 8.28 -3.97 -20.45
N GLY A 34 8.16 -5.06 -19.69
CA GLY A 34 9.28 -5.73 -19.03
C GLY A 34 9.68 -5.09 -17.71
N GLU A 35 10.82 -5.54 -17.17
CA GLU A 35 11.43 -5.00 -15.96
C GLU A 35 12.08 -3.63 -16.22
N SER A 36 12.02 -2.73 -15.23
CA SER A 36 12.84 -1.51 -15.20
C SER A 36 13.19 -1.18 -13.75
N LYS A 37 14.30 -0.45 -13.54
CA LYS A 37 14.71 -0.03 -12.20
C LYS A 37 13.65 0.86 -11.53
N GLU A 38 12.94 1.65 -12.32
CA GLU A 38 11.83 2.49 -11.86
C GLU A 38 10.65 1.64 -11.42
N LEU A 39 10.30 0.59 -12.18
CA LEU A 39 9.25 -0.37 -11.83
C LEU A 39 9.55 -1.11 -10.52
N GLU A 40 10.77 -1.62 -10.37
CA GLU A 40 11.23 -2.30 -9.15
C GLU A 40 11.15 -1.37 -7.93
N ARG A 41 11.57 -0.10 -8.09
CA ARG A 41 11.45 0.91 -7.03
C ARG A 41 10.00 1.20 -6.66
N ILE A 42 9.11 1.36 -7.65
CA ILE A 42 7.68 1.59 -7.40
C ILE A 42 7.05 0.42 -6.64
N GLU A 43 7.38 -0.82 -7.02
CA GLU A 43 6.88 -2.02 -6.35
C GLU A 43 7.39 -2.13 -4.91
N THR A 44 8.69 -1.88 -4.70
CA THR A 44 9.31 -1.90 -3.37
C THR A 44 8.65 -0.89 -2.44
N GLU A 45 8.43 0.35 -2.90
CA GLU A 45 7.79 1.38 -2.07
C GLU A 45 6.30 1.07 -1.84
N ALA A 46 5.61 0.49 -2.82
CA ALA A 46 4.23 0.03 -2.63
C ALA A 46 4.13 -1.07 -1.55
N GLN A 47 5.07 -2.02 -1.54
CA GLN A 47 5.13 -3.08 -0.51
C GLN A 47 5.47 -2.52 0.88
N ARG A 48 6.38 -1.54 0.96
CA ARG A 48 6.70 -0.84 2.22
C ARG A 48 5.48 -0.13 2.79
N LEU A 49 4.75 0.60 1.95
CA LEU A 49 3.51 1.29 2.36
C LEU A 49 2.44 0.31 2.85
N ASP A 50 2.27 -0.83 2.18
CA ASP A 50 1.31 -1.85 2.62
C ASP A 50 1.71 -2.42 3.98
N SER A 51 3.00 -2.69 4.17
CA SER A 51 3.54 -3.18 5.44
C SER A 51 3.35 -2.16 6.58
N MET A 52 3.51 -0.87 6.30
CA MET A 52 3.24 0.20 7.28
C MET A 52 1.75 0.24 7.67
N ASN A 53 0.84 0.16 6.69
CA ASN A 53 -0.60 0.12 6.94
C ASN A 53 -1.01 -1.09 7.80
N GLN A 54 -0.38 -2.25 7.60
CA GLN A 54 -0.64 -3.44 8.41
C GLN A 54 -0.15 -3.29 9.86
N ARG A 55 1.02 -2.66 10.08
CA ARG A 55 1.57 -2.41 11.43
C ARG A 55 0.77 -1.39 12.23
N SER A 56 0.32 -0.31 11.59
CA SER A 56 -0.47 0.75 12.25
C SER A 56 -1.85 0.28 12.73
N VAL A 57 -2.41 -0.78 12.13
CA VAL A 57 -3.68 -1.39 12.59
C VAL A 57 -3.43 -2.47 13.66
N GLY A 58 -2.30 -3.18 13.57
CA GLY A 58 -1.90 -4.22 14.52
C GLY A 58 -1.57 -3.74 15.93
N ASP A 59 -0.94 -2.57 16.08
CA ASP A 59 -0.60 -1.97 17.40
C ASP A 59 -1.81 -1.36 18.13
N VAL A 60 -2.98 -1.32 17.49
CA VAL A 60 -4.21 -0.69 18.04
C VAL A 60 -5.22 -1.73 18.54
N THR A 61 -5.02 -3.02 18.24
CA THR A 61 -5.90 -4.13 18.64
C THR A 61 -5.35 -4.84 19.86
#